data_AF-A0A1I9G5F9-F1
#
_entry.id   AF-A0A1I9G5F9-F1
#
_cell.length_a   1.000
_cell.length_b   1.000
_cell.length_c   1.000
_cell.angle_alpha   90.00
_cell.angle_beta   90.00
_cell.angle_gamma   90.00
#
_symmetry.space_group_name_H-M   'P 1'
#
loop_
_entity.id
_entity.type
_entity.pdbx_description
1 polymer ?
#
loop_
_entity_poly.entity_id
_entity_poly.type
_entity_poly.pdbx_seq_one_letter_code
_entity_poly.pdbx_strand_id
1 'polypeptide(L)'
;MRTHSQKLRAAAVHIGIISGTITYVCIGAILFLYVERPIEIRSRQYHLKTYEKIKSKFLHAVVADNLTENDLYIISANYIEELFDFYKDSQRNTMDREIEGAEW
;
A
#
# COMPACT_ATOMS: atom_id res chain seq x y z
N MET A 1 -10.66 48.71 -29.50
CA MET A 1 -9.40 48.28 -28.82
C MET A 1 -9.56 47.89 -27.34
N ARG A 2 -10.44 48.51 -26.53
CA ARG A 2 -10.56 48.20 -25.08
C ARG A 2 -11.00 46.77 -24.73
N THR A 3 -11.94 46.20 -25.50
CA THR A 3 -12.49 44.85 -25.25
C THR A 3 -11.50 43.71 -25.53
N HIS A 4 -10.58 43.88 -26.47
CA HIS A 4 -9.56 42.87 -26.79
C HIS A 4 -8.49 42.76 -25.69
N SER A 5 -8.08 43.91 -25.12
CA SER A 5 -7.15 43.96 -23.98
C SER A 5 -7.75 43.35 -22.70
N GLN A 6 -9.05 43.54 -22.47
CA GLN A 6 -9.76 42.90 -21.35
C GLN A 6 -9.84 41.38 -21.49
N LYS A 7 -10.07 40.86 -22.70
CA LYS A 7 -10.05 39.42 -22.98
C LYS A 7 -8.67 38.80 -22.76
N LEU A 8 -7.61 39.47 -23.22
CA LEU A 8 -6.22 39.04 -22.99
C LEU A 8 -5.85 39.02 -21.51
N ARG A 9 -6.25 40.05 -20.76
CA ARG A 9 -6.02 40.12 -19.31
C ARG A 9 -6.78 39.03 -18.56
N ALA A 10 -8.03 38.76 -18.93
CA ALA A 10 -8.81 37.67 -18.37
C ALA A 10 -8.17 36.31 -18.66
N ALA A 11 -7.72 36.08 -19.89
CA ALA A 11 -7.03 34.85 -20.29
C ALA A 11 -5.73 34.64 -19.51
N ALA A 12 -4.93 35.70 -19.33
CA ALA A 12 -3.69 35.63 -18.54
C ALA A 12 -3.95 35.25 -17.07
N VAL A 13 -5.01 35.79 -16.47
CA VAL A 13 -5.42 35.41 -15.10
C VAL A 13 -5.83 33.95 -15.04
N HIS A 14 -6.60 33.45 -16.01
CA HIS A 14 -7.03 32.05 -16.04
C HIS A 14 -5.85 31.09 -16.24
N ILE A 15 -4.90 31.44 -17.12
CA ILE A 15 -3.66 30.67 -17.29
C ILE A 15 -2.87 30.61 -15.98
N GLY A 16 -2.79 31.73 -15.24
CA GLY A 16 -2.12 31.78 -13.94
C GLY A 16 -2.81 30.92 -12.87
N ILE A 17 -4.14 30.88 -12.85
CA ILE A 17 -4.90 30.02 -11.93
C ILE A 17 -4.70 28.55 -12.29
N ILE A 18 -4.78 28.21 -13.57
CA ILE A 18 -4.59 26.83 -14.05
C ILE A 18 -3.17 26.37 -13.74
N SER A 19 -2.15 27.16 -14.06
CA SER A 19 -0.76 26.81 -13.77
C SER A 19 -0.51 26.69 -12.28
N GLY A 20 -1.01 27.63 -11.47
CA GLY A 20 -0.91 27.56 -10.02
C GLY A 20 -1.57 26.32 -9.43
N THR A 21 -2.73 25.92 -9.95
CA THR A 21 -3.44 24.70 -9.56
C THR A 21 -2.62 23.46 -9.90
N ILE A 22 -2.08 23.38 -11.13
CA ILE A 22 -1.22 22.27 -11.55
C ILE A 22 0.02 22.19 -10.64
N THR A 23 0.69 23.32 -10.41
CA THR A 23 1.87 23.37 -9.53
C THR A 23 1.53 22.90 -8.11
N TYR A 24 0.40 23.35 -7.55
CA TYR A 24 -0.04 22.93 -6.22
C TYR A 24 -0.26 21.41 -6.14
N VAL A 25 -0.97 20.83 -7.11
CA VAL A 25 -1.20 19.38 -7.17
C VAL A 25 0.11 18.61 -7.32
N CYS A 26 1.03 19.07 -8.18
CA CYS A 26 2.33 18.42 -8.35
C CYS A 26 3.17 18.47 -7.07
N ILE A 27 3.17 19.59 -6.34
CA ILE A 27 3.86 19.70 -5.04
C ILE A 27 3.25 18.73 -4.03
N GLY A 28 1.91 18.69 -3.94
CA GLY A 28 1.21 17.75 -3.07
C GLY A 28 1.56 16.29 -3.39
N ALA A 29 1.57 15.92 -4.66
CA ALA A 29 1.93 14.57 -5.10
C ALA A 29 3.38 14.21 -4.75
N ILE A 30 4.33 15.15 -4.90
CA ILE A 30 5.73 14.93 -4.51
C ILE A 30 5.86 14.75 -3.00
N LEU A 31 5.18 15.58 -2.20
CA LEU A 31 5.18 15.48 -0.75
C LEU A 31 4.57 14.15 -0.28
N PHE A 32 3.41 13.78 -0.83
CA PHE A 32 2.76 12.51 -0.55
C PHE A 32 3.67 11.33 -0.88
N LEU A 33 4.28 11.34 -2.07
CA LEU A 33 5.24 10.31 -2.48
C LEU A 33 6.45 10.27 -1.55
N TYR A 34 6.94 11.40 -1.05
CA TYR A 34 8.10 11.42 -0.16
C TYR A 34 7.78 10.87 1.23
N VAL A 35 6.61 11.22 1.76
CA VAL A 35 6.18 10.87 3.13
C VAL A 35 5.65 9.44 3.20
N GLU A 36 4.78 9.03 2.28
CA GLU A 36 4.09 7.74 2.36
C GLU A 36 4.88 6.56 1.80
N ARG A 37 5.65 6.77 0.72
CA ARG A 37 6.42 5.71 0.07
C ARG A 37 7.33 4.89 1.00
N PRO A 38 8.09 5.46 1.96
CA PRO A 38 8.88 4.64 2.87
C PRO A 38 8.01 3.76 3.79
N ILE A 39 6.82 4.22 4.17
CA ILE A 39 5.86 3.48 5.00
C ILE A 39 5.26 2.34 4.18
N GLU A 40 4.83 2.62 2.95
CA GLU A 40 4.32 1.64 2.00
C GLU A 40 5.34 0.53 1.74
N ILE A 41 6.59 0.90 1.42
CA ILE A 41 7.68 -0.05 1.18
C ILE A 41 7.93 -0.90 2.43
N ARG A 42 8.00 -0.28 3.62
CA ARG A 42 8.20 -1.03 4.87
C ARG A 42 7.08 -2.02 5.12
N SER A 43 5.83 -1.62 4.91
CA SER A 43 4.67 -2.49 5.06
C SER A 43 4.75 -3.67 4.09
N ARG A 44 5.01 -3.40 2.81
CA ARG A 44 5.16 -4.43 1.79
C ARG A 44 6.27 -5.42 2.15
N GLN A 45 7.42 -4.92 2.59
CA GLN A 45 8.55 -5.76 3.01
C GLN A 45 8.20 -6.61 4.25
N TYR A 46 7.46 -6.04 5.21
CA TYR A 46 6.97 -6.78 6.37
C TYR A 46 6.05 -7.94 5.95
N HIS A 47 5.04 -7.66 5.13
CA HIS A 47 4.12 -8.70 4.65
C HIS A 47 4.83 -9.79 3.84
N LEU A 48 5.76 -9.41 2.95
CA LEU A 48 6.54 -10.37 2.18
C LEU A 48 7.42 -11.26 3.08
N LYS A 49 8.11 -10.67 4.07
CA LYS A 49 8.94 -11.44 5.00
C LYS A 49 8.13 -12.40 5.86
N THR A 50 6.98 -11.95 6.37
CA THR A 50 6.11 -12.80 7.19
C THR A 50 5.53 -13.95 6.36
N TYR A 51 5.09 -13.67 5.13
CA TYR A 51 4.63 -14.71 4.20
C TYR A 51 5.72 -15.75 3.88
N GLU A 52 6.92 -15.30 3.50
CA GLU A 52 8.05 -16.21 3.23
C GLU A 52 8.45 -17.02 4.47
N LYS A 53 8.32 -16.46 5.68
CA LYS A 53 8.55 -17.18 6.93
C LYS A 53 7.53 -18.30 7.14
N ILE A 54 6.24 -18.03 6.96
CA ILE A 54 5.15 -19.04 7.10
C ILE A 54 5.37 -20.16 6.08
N LYS A 55 5.64 -19.80 4.82
CA LYS A 55 5.95 -20.76 3.74
C LYS A 55 7.19 -21.60 4.04
N SER A 56 8.29 -20.97 4.46
CA SER A 56 9.53 -21.68 4.77
C SER A 56 9.36 -22.63 5.94
N LYS A 57 8.60 -22.24 6.98
CA LYS A 57 8.25 -23.10 8.11
C LYS A 57 7.49 -24.35 7.66
N PHE A 58 6.49 -24.18 6.79
CA PHE A 58 5.74 -25.31 6.22
C PHE A 58 6.64 -26.23 5.39
N LEU A 59 7.42 -25.68 4.46
CA LEU A 59 8.32 -26.49 3.63
C LEU A 59 9.34 -27.26 4.47
N HIS A 60 9.91 -26.65 5.50
CA HIS A 60 10.83 -27.33 6.40
C HIS A 60 10.14 -28.43 7.23
N ALA A 61 8.88 -28.23 7.61
CA ALA A 61 8.10 -29.24 8.32
C ALA A 61 7.76 -30.45 7.43
N VAL A 62 7.48 -30.22 6.14
CA VAL A 62 7.11 -31.26 5.16
C VAL A 62 8.32 -32.06 4.66
N VAL A 63 9.52 -31.48 4.72
CA VAL A 63 10.78 -32.17 4.32
C VAL A 63 11.32 -33.08 5.43
N ALA A 64 10.72 -33.08 6.63
CA ALA A 64 11.15 -33.94 7.72
C ALA A 64 11.00 -35.43 7.36
N ASP A 65 12.06 -36.21 7.57
CA ASP A 65 12.03 -37.66 7.38
C ASP A 65 11.05 -38.32 8.36
N ASN A 66 10.28 -39.30 7.90
CA ASN A 66 9.27 -40.10 8.65
C ASN A 66 7.93 -39.40 8.99
N LEU A 67 7.43 -38.53 8.12
CA LEU A 67 6.07 -38.00 8.25
C LEU A 67 5.01 -39.08 8.03
N THR A 68 4.05 -39.19 8.97
CA THR A 68 2.82 -39.95 8.74
C THR A 68 1.78 -39.10 8.01
N GLU A 69 0.75 -39.74 7.44
CA GLU A 69 -0.38 -39.04 6.82
C GLU A 69 -1.08 -38.08 7.80
N ASN A 70 -1.17 -38.47 9.07
CA ASN A 70 -1.73 -37.63 10.13
C ASN A 70 -0.85 -36.41 10.44
N ASP A 71 0.48 -36.55 10.42
CA ASP A 71 1.40 -35.43 10.60
C ASP A 71 1.28 -34.43 9.44
N LEU A 72 1.16 -34.93 8.21
CA LEU A 72 0.94 -34.10 7.03
C LEU A 72 -0.38 -33.34 7.14
N TYR A 73 -1.46 -33.99 7.60
CA TYR A 73 -2.74 -33.32 7.84
C TYR A 73 -2.61 -32.17 8.86
N ILE A 74 -1.96 -32.41 10.00
CA ILE A 74 -1.78 -31.39 11.05
C ILE A 74 -0.91 -30.23 10.55
N ILE A 75 0.21 -30.52 9.87
CA ILE A 75 1.10 -29.49 9.31
C ILE A 75 0.37 -28.64 8.27
N SER A 76 -0.46 -29.27 7.43
CA SER A 76 -1.26 -28.58 6.42
C SER A 76 -2.34 -27.70 7.06
N ALA A 77 -3.05 -28.21 8.07
CA ALA A 77 -4.07 -27.45 8.79
C ALA A 77 -3.48 -26.21 9.49
N ASN A 78 -2.35 -26.38 10.20
CA ASN A 78 -1.66 -25.28 10.87
C ASN A 78 -1.14 -24.24 9.87
N TYR A 79 -0.60 -24.67 8.72
CA TYR A 79 -0.17 -23.75 7.66
C TYR A 79 -1.33 -22.93 7.11
N ILE A 80 -2.48 -23.58 6.84
CA ILE A 80 -3.68 -22.91 6.35
C ILE A 80 -4.19 -21.88 7.36
N GLU A 81 -4.23 -22.23 8.65
CA GLU A 81 -4.64 -21.32 9.72
C GLU A 81 -3.71 -20.11 9.84
N GLU A 82 -2.38 -20.33 9.89
CA GLU A 82 -1.39 -19.24 9.91
C GLU A 82 -1.50 -18.32 8.68
N LEU A 83 -1.83 -18.88 7.52
CA LEU A 83 -2.05 -18.11 6.30
C LEU A 83 -3.30 -17.24 6.40
N PHE A 84 -4.42 -17.80 6.88
CA PHE A 84 -5.67 -17.06 7.06
C PHE A 84 -5.52 -15.93 8.09
N ASP A 85 -4.84 -16.19 9.20
CA ASP A 85 -4.55 -15.17 10.21
C ASP A 85 -3.68 -14.05 9.65
N PHE A 86 -2.65 -14.40 8.87
CA PHE A 86 -1.83 -13.41 8.16
C PHE A 86 -2.66 -12.54 7.20
N TYR A 87 -3.57 -13.15 6.42
CA TYR A 87 -4.45 -12.39 5.52
C TYR A 87 -5.40 -11.48 6.29
N LYS A 88 -6.02 -11.98 7.36
CA LYS A 88 -6.93 -11.20 8.20
C LYS A 88 -6.23 -10.00 8.84
N ASP A 89 -5.02 -10.19 9.35
CA ASP A 89 -4.20 -9.11 9.93
C ASP A 89 -3.77 -8.09 8.86
N SER A 90 -3.37 -8.57 7.67
CA SER A 90 -3.03 -7.71 6.52
C SER A 90 -4.21 -6.81 6.10
N GLN A 91 -5.43 -7.38 6.03
CA GLN A 91 -6.64 -6.62 5.69
C GLN A 91 -7.01 -5.60 6.77
N ARG A 92 -6.92 -5.99 8.05
CA ARG A 92 -7.21 -5.09 9.18
C ARG A 92 -6.25 -3.90 9.22
N ASN A 93 -4.97 -4.15 9.04
CA ASN A 93 -3.93 -3.10 9.02
C ASN A 93 -4.08 -2.17 7.81
N THR A 94 -4.71 -2.64 6.73
CA THR A 94 -5.05 -1.80 5.58
C THR A 94 -6.25 -0.88 5.90
N MET A 95 -7.32 -1.42 6.51
CA MET A 95 -8.48 -0.62 6.94
C MET A 95 -8.13 0.44 7.99
N ASP A 96 -7.32 0.10 8.99
CA ASP A 96 -6.93 1.04 10.05
C ASP A 96 -6.13 2.23 9.47
N ARG A 97 -5.31 2.01 8.43
CA ARG A 97 -4.57 3.06 7.74
C ARG A 97 -5.41 3.91 6.80
N GLU A 98 -6.43 3.34 6.15
CA GLU A 98 -7.38 4.13 5.36
C GLU A 98 -8.20 5.09 6.24
N ILE A 99 -8.51 4.68 7.47
CA ILE A 99 -9.21 5.52 8.44
C ILE A 99 -8.29 6.65 8.95
N GLU A 100 -7.04 6.36 9.33
CA GLU A 100 -6.08 7.38 9.77
C GLU A 100 -5.65 8.35 8.64
N GLY A 101 -5.59 7.87 7.40
CA GLY A 101 -5.27 8.70 6.22
C GLY A 101 -6.41 9.62 5.79
N ALA A 102 -7.65 9.34 6.19
CA ALA A 102 -8.83 10.15 5.88
C ALA A 102 -9.07 11.30 6.89
N GLU A 103 -8.28 11.40 7.97
CA GLU A 103 -8.41 12.44 9.00
C GLU A 103 -7.62 13.74 8.71
N TRP A 104 -7.11 13.92 7.48
CA TRP A 104 -6.40 15.14 7.04
C TRP A 104 -7.18 15.93 5.99
#